data_AF-A0A645G871-F1
#
_entry.id   AF-A0A645G871-F1
#
_cell.length_a   1.000
_cell.length_b   1.000
_cell.length_c   1.000
_cell.angle_alpha   90.00
_cell.angle_beta   90.00
_cell.angle_gamma   90.00
#
_symmetry.space_group_name_H-M   'P 1'
#
loop_
_entity.id
_entity.type
_entity.pdbx_description
1 polymer ?
#
loop_
_entity_poly.entity_id
_entity_poly.type
_entity_poly.pdbx_seq_one_letter_code
_entity_poly.pdbx_strand_id
1 'polypeptide(L)'
;MCYTPYVMRELALSFGVYAYYMDPTQSKDEFIRSSINKLLSEKCFREEDMIGVVGGSFGPSAGATFMEICPAGLMIVPADNR
;
A
#
# COMPACT_ATOMS: atom_id res chain seq x y z
N MET A 1 -2.32 1.30 4.83
CA MET A 1 -2.00 2.73 4.58
C MET A 1 -3.22 3.59 4.86
N CYS A 2 -3.02 4.78 5.41
CA CYS A 2 -4.08 5.67 5.90
C CYS A 2 -3.73 7.13 5.58
N TYR A 3 -4.74 7.96 5.28
CA TYR A 3 -4.55 9.38 4.94
C TYR A 3 -4.72 10.35 6.12
N THR A 4 -5.19 9.88 7.26
CA THR A 4 -5.42 10.73 8.43
C THR A 4 -4.87 10.08 9.71
N PRO A 5 -4.28 10.87 10.62
CA PRO A 5 -3.74 10.33 11.87
C PRO A 5 -4.78 9.70 12.79
N TYR A 6 -6.06 10.11 12.72
CA TYR A 6 -7.09 9.53 13.58
C TYR A 6 -7.47 8.10 13.16
N VAL A 7 -7.60 7.85 11.84
CA VAL A 7 -7.88 6.49 11.31
C VAL A 7 -6.75 5.53 11.67
N MET A 8 -5.49 6.00 11.70
CA MET A 8 -4.38 5.16 12.15
C MET A 8 -4.56 4.67 13.59
N ARG A 9 -5.03 5.55 14.50
CA ARG A 9 -5.26 5.19 15.90
C ARG A 9 -6.42 4.19 16.05
N GLU A 10 -7.47 4.36 15.26
CA GLU A 10 -8.60 3.43 15.23
C GLU A 10 -8.15 2.03 14.74
N LEU A 11 -7.38 1.97 13.65
CA LEU A 11 -6.88 0.71 13.09
C LEU A 11 -5.85 0.01 13.98
N ALA A 12 -5.09 0.75 14.78
CA ALA A 12 -4.12 0.17 15.73
C ALA A 12 -4.78 -0.69 16.83
N LEU A 13 -6.11 -0.61 17.00
CA LEU A 13 -6.87 -1.48 17.91
C LEU A 13 -7.21 -2.84 17.26
N SER A 14 -7.04 -2.98 15.95
CA SER A 14 -7.33 -4.20 15.22
C SER A 14 -6.15 -5.17 15.29
N PHE A 15 -6.42 -6.42 15.67
CA PHE A 15 -5.39 -7.44 15.79
C PHE A 15 -4.64 -7.65 14.46
N GLY A 16 -3.30 -7.62 14.52
CA GLY A 16 -2.45 -7.85 13.35
C GLY A 16 -2.38 -6.69 12.35
N VAL A 17 -2.97 -5.52 12.67
CA VAL A 17 -2.92 -4.34 11.79
C VAL A 17 -1.85 -3.37 12.25
N TYR A 18 -0.89 -3.08 11.36
CA TYR A 18 0.10 -2.03 11.54
C TYR A 18 -0.26 -0.86 10.62
N ALA A 19 -0.72 0.24 11.22
CA ALA A 19 -1.17 1.41 10.47
C ALA A 19 0.00 2.31 10.05
N TYR A 20 -0.06 2.83 8.84
CA TYR A 20 0.95 3.72 8.26
C TYR A 20 0.28 4.94 7.65
N TYR A 21 0.82 6.13 7.94
CA TYR A 21 0.41 7.36 7.27
C TYR A 21 1.00 7.40 5.86
N MET A 22 0.20 7.88 4.91
CA MET A 22 0.66 8.35 3.61
C MET A 22 -0.22 9.50 3.14
N ASP A 23 0.33 10.37 2.30
CA ASP A 23 -0.49 11.36 1.61
C ASP A 23 -1.30 10.70 0.48
N PRO A 24 -2.49 11.22 0.12
CA PRO A 24 -3.26 10.74 -1.01
C PRO A 24 -2.45 10.80 -2.32
N THR A 25 -2.42 9.71 -3.06
CA THR A 25 -1.77 9.63 -4.38
C THR A 25 -2.80 9.87 -5.49
N GLN A 26 -2.32 10.27 -6.68
CA GLN A 26 -3.21 10.57 -7.80
C GLN A 26 -3.67 9.33 -8.56
N SER A 27 -2.95 8.21 -8.40
CA SER A 27 -3.26 6.95 -9.07
C SER A 27 -3.07 5.73 -8.16
N LYS A 28 -3.71 4.63 -8.56
CA LYS A 28 -3.54 3.30 -7.95
C LYS A 28 -2.09 2.82 -8.03
N ASP A 29 -1.44 3.00 -9.16
CA ASP A 29 -0.06 2.52 -9.36
C ASP A 29 0.92 3.30 -8.48
N GLU A 30 0.69 4.60 -8.31
CA GLU A 30 1.44 5.42 -7.36
C GLU A 30 1.19 5.02 -5.90
N PHE A 31 -0.06 4.69 -5.55
CA PHE A 31 -0.39 4.15 -4.23
C PHE A 31 0.41 2.88 -3.93
N ILE A 32 0.37 1.91 -4.84
CA ILE A 32 1.06 0.61 -4.67
C ILE A 32 2.57 0.83 -4.56
N ARG A 33 3.17 1.56 -5.51
CA ARG A 33 4.61 1.79 -5.55
C ARG A 33 5.12 2.50 -4.30
N SER A 34 4.48 3.59 -3.89
CA SER A 34 4.87 4.34 -2.69
C SER A 34 4.70 3.50 -1.43
N SER A 35 3.67 2.65 -1.38
CA SER A 35 3.42 1.77 -0.25
C SER A 35 4.48 0.69 -0.09
N ILE A 36 4.78 -0.01 -1.18
CA ILE A 36 5.76 -1.11 -1.18
C ILE A 36 7.17 -0.57 -0.93
N ASN A 37 7.56 0.53 -1.58
CA ASN A 37 8.87 1.16 -1.35
C ASN A 37 9.07 1.57 0.12
N LYS A 38 8.05 2.13 0.76
CA LYS A 38 8.14 2.50 2.18
C LYS A 38 8.41 1.28 3.05
N LEU A 39 7.63 0.21 2.88
CA LEU A 39 7.76 -1.00 3.71
C LEU A 39 9.05 -1.79 3.45
N LEU A 40 9.54 -1.79 2.20
CA LEU A 40 10.88 -2.33 1.86
C LEU A 40 11.99 -1.52 2.53
N SER A 41 11.90 -0.18 2.49
CA SER A 41 12.89 0.69 3.12
C SER A 41 12.97 0.48 4.64
N GLU A 42 11.84 0.13 5.25
CA GLU A 42 11.70 -0.20 6.67
C GLU A 42 11.99 -1.68 6.97
N LYS A 43 12.42 -2.46 5.95
CA LYS A 43 12.79 -3.89 6.07
C LYS A 43 11.68 -4.77 6.63
N CYS A 44 10.42 -4.43 6.34
CA CYS A 44 9.26 -5.24 6.74
C CYS A 44 9.17 -6.58 5.98
N PHE A 45 9.71 -6.62 4.77
CA PHE A 45 9.80 -7.80 3.89
C PHE A 45 10.92 -7.59 2.86
N ARG A 46 11.15 -8.57 1.99
CA ARG A 46 12.15 -8.56 0.91
C ARG A 46 11.48 -8.54 -0.47
N GLU A 47 12.24 -8.22 -1.51
CA GLU A 47 11.72 -8.09 -2.88
C GLU A 47 11.13 -9.41 -3.41
N GLU A 48 11.68 -10.54 -2.99
CA GLU A 48 11.23 -11.88 -3.35
C GLU A 48 9.96 -12.34 -2.62
N ASP A 49 9.55 -11.66 -1.55
CA ASP A 49 8.39 -12.05 -0.75
C ASP A 49 7.08 -11.79 -1.50
N MET A 50 6.14 -12.73 -1.42
CA MET A 50 4.81 -12.60 -2.00
C MET A 50 3.96 -11.63 -1.17
N ILE A 51 3.48 -10.56 -1.79
CA ILE A 51 2.66 -9.54 -1.14
C ILE A 51 1.29 -9.50 -1.78
N GLY A 52 0.25 -9.33 -0.96
CA GLY A 52 -1.11 -9.03 -1.39
C GLY A 52 -1.47 -7.58 -1.07
N VAL A 53 -1.86 -6.79 -2.07
CA VAL A 53 -2.37 -5.43 -1.89
C VAL A 53 -3.87 -5.42 -2.11
N VAL A 54 -4.61 -4.91 -1.13
CA VAL A 54 -6.07 -4.74 -1.21
C VAL A 54 -6.40 -3.26 -1.11
N GLY A 55 -7.20 -2.76 -2.04
CA GLY A 55 -7.55 -1.35 -2.12
C GLY A 55 -8.86 -1.10 -2.87
N GLY A 56 -9.29 0.17 -2.90
CA GLY A 56 -10.48 0.61 -3.63
C GLY A 56 -10.11 1.26 -4.96
N SER A 57 -10.81 0.88 -6.04
CA SER A 57 -10.61 1.48 -7.37
C SER A 57 -11.55 2.66 -7.65
N PHE A 58 -12.63 2.80 -6.88
CA PHE A 58 -13.71 3.76 -7.14
C PHE A 58 -13.79 4.87 -6.08
N GLY A 59 -12.62 5.32 -5.61
CA GLY A 59 -12.52 6.38 -4.60
C GLY A 59 -12.82 5.91 -3.16
N PRO A 60 -12.75 6.84 -2.19
CA PRO A 60 -12.77 6.51 -0.76
C PRO A 60 -14.10 5.90 -0.26
N SER A 61 -15.20 6.12 -0.98
CA SER A 61 -16.56 5.78 -0.53
C SER A 61 -17.03 4.39 -0.95
N ALA A 62 -16.35 3.72 -1.88
CA ALA A 62 -16.80 2.45 -2.45
C ALA A 62 -16.19 1.20 -1.79
N GLY A 63 -15.34 1.39 -0.77
CA GLY A 63 -14.63 0.30 -0.10
C GLY A 63 -13.55 -0.36 -0.98
N ALA A 64 -13.09 -1.53 -0.56
CA ALA A 64 -12.08 -2.30 -1.29
C ALA A 64 -12.71 -3.09 -2.44
N THR A 65 -12.23 -2.86 -3.67
CA THR A 65 -12.77 -3.45 -4.91
C THR A 65 -11.68 -4.02 -5.80
N PHE A 66 -10.45 -4.07 -5.32
CA PHE A 66 -9.27 -4.52 -6.06
C PHE A 66 -8.32 -5.27 -5.13
N MET A 67 -7.71 -6.31 -5.68
CA MET A 67 -6.65 -7.10 -5.05
C MET A 67 -5.58 -7.42 -6.09
N GLU A 68 -4.31 -7.29 -5.72
CA GLU A 68 -3.16 -7.72 -6.50
C GLU A 68 -2.23 -8.56 -5.64
N ILE A 69 -1.71 -9.65 -6.19
CA ILE A 69 -0.83 -10.59 -5.48
C ILE A 69 0.35 -10.94 -6.37
N CYS A 70 1.55 -10.53 -5.99
CA CYS A 70 2.79 -10.86 -6.68
C CYS A 70 4.01 -10.64 -5.76
N PRO A 71 5.23 -11.06 -6.16
CA PRO A 71 6.44 -10.69 -5.44
C PRO A 71 6.60 -9.17 -5.32
N ALA A 72 7.04 -8.69 -4.16
CA ALA A 72 7.19 -7.28 -3.87
C ALA A 72 7.97 -6.51 -4.95
N GLY A 73 9.07 -7.10 -5.46
CA GLY A 73 9.91 -6.51 -6.50
C GLY A 73 9.18 -6.23 -7.81
N LEU A 74 8.11 -6.97 -8.13
CA LEU A 74 7.31 -6.75 -9.36
C LEU A 74 6.30 -5.60 -9.20
N MET A 75 5.94 -5.23 -7.96
CA MET A 75 5.05 -4.09 -7.69
C MET A 75 5.78 -2.74 -7.79
N ILE A 76 7.11 -2.78 -7.80
CA ILE A 76 8.00 -1.62 -7.95
C ILE A 76 8.35 -1.49 -9.45
N VAL A 77 7.37 -1.13 -10.28
CA VAL A 77 7.68 -0.89 -11.70
C VAL A 77 8.68 0.28 -11.78
N PRO A 78 9.83 0.13 -12.47
CA PRO A 78 10.74 1.25 -12.71
C PRO A 78 9.98 2.33 -13.48
N ALA A 79 10.23 3.61 -13.18
CA ALA A 79 9.80 4.67 -14.08
C ALA A 79 10.34 4.33 -15.49
N ASP A 80 9.43 4.19 -16.44
CA ASP A 80 9.71 3.89 -17.85
C ASP A 80 10.89 4.76 -18.32
N ASN A 81 11.97 4.10 -18.77
CA ASN A 81 13.20 4.73 -19.23
C ASN A 81 13.00 5.20 -20.68
N ARG A 82 12.08 6.16 -20.88
CA ARG A 82 11.88 6.88 -22.14
C ARG A 82 12.75 8.12 -22.24
#